data_AF-A0A0A1YMX3-F1
#
_entry.id   AF-A0A0A1YMX3-F1
#
_cell.length_a   1.000
_cell.length_b   1.000
_cell.length_c   1.000
_cell.angle_alpha   90.00
_cell.angle_beta   90.00
_cell.angle_gamma   90.00
#
_symmetry.space_group_name_H-M   'P 1'
#
loop_
_entity.id
_entity.type
_entity.pdbx_description
1 polymer ?
#
loop_
_entity_poly.entity_id
_entity_poly.type
_entity_poly.pdbx_seq_one_letter_code
_entity_poly.pdbx_strand_id
1 'polypeptide(L)'
;MKHVCLSQVCLHAVDLVRGKIIHLQEEERVLFEPFSSIGYLSFMPCAHTPTLTLCSCRHPALFEFYFYYRWLPGNLHHFKLPHGERTHELI
;
A
#
# COMPACT_ATOMS: atom_id res chain seq x y z
N MET A 1 -10.55 1.20 13.02
CA MET A 1 -9.56 1.37 11.92
C MET A 1 -10.29 1.15 10.60
N LYS A 2 -10.19 2.08 9.64
CA LYS A 2 -10.74 1.84 8.29
C LYS A 2 -9.95 0.71 7.63
N HIS A 3 -10.64 -0.15 6.89
CA HIS A 3 -9.99 -1.24 6.18
C HIS A 3 -9.31 -0.70 4.91
N VAL A 4 -8.06 -1.10 4.70
CA VAL A 4 -7.33 -0.78 3.47
C VAL A 4 -7.61 -1.85 2.42
N CYS A 5 -7.88 -1.42 1.19
CA CYS A 5 -8.15 -2.33 0.07
C CYS A 5 -6.86 -2.82 -0.57
N LEU A 6 -6.72 -4.14 -0.78
CA LEU A 6 -5.53 -4.71 -1.42
C LEU A 6 -5.29 -4.14 -2.82
N SER A 7 -6.35 -4.00 -3.63
CA SER A 7 -6.21 -3.48 -4.99
C SER A 7 -5.63 -2.07 -5.00
N GLN A 8 -6.04 -1.23 -4.05
CA GLN A 8 -5.53 0.14 -3.89
C GLN A 8 -4.04 0.14 -3.53
N VAL A 9 -3.62 -0.71 -2.60
CA VAL A 9 -2.20 -0.81 -2.20
C VAL A 9 -1.33 -1.37 -3.32
N CYS A 10 -1.82 -2.34 -4.09
CA CYS A 10 -1.13 -2.82 -5.27
C CYS A 10 -0.99 -1.74 -6.36
N LEU A 11 -2.02 -0.92 -6.58
CA LEU A 11 -1.93 0.22 -7.51
C LEU A 11 -0.89 1.24 -7.06
N HIS A 12 -0.86 1.57 -5.76
CA HIS A 12 0.17 2.42 -5.17
C HIS A 12 1.57 1.85 -5.35
N ALA A 13 1.77 0.55 -5.13
CA ALA A 13 3.05 -0.10 -5.36
C ALA A 13 3.49 0.03 -6.82
N VAL A 14 2.60 -0.22 -7.79
CA VAL A 14 2.89 -0.05 -9.22
C VAL A 14 3.27 1.39 -9.57
N ASP A 15 2.51 2.37 -9.06
CA ASP A 15 2.78 3.78 -9.31
C ASP A 15 4.13 4.23 -8.72
N LEU A 16 4.47 3.74 -7.53
CA LEU A 16 5.77 3.98 -6.89
C LEU A 16 6.93 3.36 -7.69
N VAL A 17 6.78 2.13 -8.19
CA VAL A 17 7.77 1.47 -9.06
C VAL A 17 7.96 2.24 -10.36
N ARG A 18 6.90 2.88 -10.87
CA ARG A 18 6.95 3.77 -12.05
C ARG A 18 7.54 5.16 -11.75
N GLY A 19 7.97 5.42 -10.52
CA GLY A 19 8.56 6.70 -10.11
C GLY A 19 7.55 7.81 -9.87
N LYS A 20 6.25 7.50 -9.75
CA LYS A 20 5.23 8.50 -9.41
C LYS A 20 5.26 8.81 -7.92
N ILE A 21 4.81 10.02 -7.58
CA ILE A 21 4.47 10.39 -6.21
C ILE A 21 2.99 10.06 -6.00
N ILE A 22 2.70 9.36 -4.91
CA ILE A 22 1.34 8.99 -4.52
C ILE A 22 0.93 9.70 -3.23
N HIS A 23 -0.39 9.83 -3.03
CA HIS A 23 -0.96 10.28 -1.76
C HIS A 23 -1.42 9.06 -0.97
N LEU A 24 -1.04 9.01 0.30
CA LEU A 24 -1.44 7.99 1.25
C LEU A 24 -2.29 8.61 2.35
N GLN A 25 -3.40 7.95 2.67
CA GLN A 25 -4.10 8.17 3.93
C GLN A 25 -3.30 7.56 5.10
N GLU A 26 -3.64 7.92 6.33
CA GLU A 26 -2.94 7.43 7.53
C GLU A 26 -2.90 5.90 7.59
N GLU A 27 -4.02 5.23 7.32
CA GLU A 27 -4.10 3.77 7.37
C GLU A 27 -3.24 3.09 6.30
N GLU A 28 -3.13 3.69 5.12
CA GLU A 28 -2.27 3.19 4.03
C GLU A 28 -0.80 3.45 4.35
N ARG A 29 -0.48 4.62 4.91
CA ARG A 29 0.88 5.01 5.31
C ARG A 29 1.48 3.97 6.26
N VAL A 30 0.70 3.50 7.24
CA VAL A 30 1.15 2.48 8.20
C VAL A 30 1.59 1.19 7.51
N LEU A 31 0.93 0.78 6.42
CA LEU A 31 1.33 -0.41 5.65
C LEU A 31 2.66 -0.22 4.92
N PHE A 32 2.96 1.01 4.50
CA PHE A 32 4.19 1.33 3.79
C PHE A 32 5.37 1.70 4.71
N GLU A 33 5.13 1.90 6.01
CA GLU A 33 6.15 2.24 7.00
C GLU A 33 7.36 1.29 7.01
N PRO A 34 7.20 -0.05 6.89
CA PRO A 34 8.34 -0.97 6.87
C PRO A 34 9.28 -0.74 5.68
N PHE A 35 8.79 -0.22 4.56
CA PHE A 35 9.65 0.08 3.41
C PHE A 35 10.35 1.44 3.56
N SER A 36 9.75 2.38 4.30
CA SER A 36 10.38 3.64 4.68
C SER A 36 11.54 3.39 5.65
N SER A 37 11.34 2.54 6.66
CA SER A 37 12.37 2.24 7.68
C SER A 37 13.61 1.56 7.11
N ILE A 38 13.48 0.79 6.02
CA ILE A 38 14.60 0.19 5.28
C ILE A 38 15.11 1.07 4.13
N GLY A 39 14.57 2.28 3.97
CA GLY A 39 15.06 3.29 3.03
C GLY A 39 14.55 3.17 1.58
N TYR A 40 13.59 2.30 1.30
CA TYR A 40 13.04 2.14 -0.05
C TYR A 40 12.05 3.25 -0.42
N LEU A 41 11.26 3.70 0.55
CA LEU A 41 10.28 4.76 0.38
C LEU A 41 10.68 6.00 1.16
N SER A 42 10.18 7.15 0.73
CA SER A 42 10.30 8.43 1.41
C SER A 42 8.91 9.00 1.65
N PHE A 43 8.68 9.54 2.84
CA PHE A 43 7.44 10.22 3.18
C PHE A 43 7.67 11.73 3.34
N MET A 44 6.71 12.52 2.86
CA MET A 44 6.67 13.96 3.05
C MET A 44 5.24 14.39 3.41
N PRO A 45 5.06 15.39 4.29
CA PRO A 45 3.72 15.92 4.57
C PRO A 45 3.16 16.61 3.32
N CYS A 46 1.86 16.44 3.05
CA CYS A 46 1.18 17.18 1.97
C CYS A 46 0.82 18.59 2.47
N ALA A 47 1.39 19.63 1.84
CA ALA A 47 1.22 21.02 2.26
C ALA A 47 -0.25 21.50 2.18
N HIS A 48 -1.03 20.98 1.24
CA HIS A 48 -2.41 21.40 1.01
C HIS A 48 -3.44 20.55 1.74
N THR A 49 -3.04 19.37 2.23
CA THR A 49 -3.96 18.40 2.81
C THR A 49 -3.26 17.66 3.95
N PRO A 50 -3.28 18.18 5.19
CA PRO A 50 -2.47 17.67 6.29
C PRO A 50 -2.82 16.23 6.71
N THR A 51 -3.97 15.72 6.29
CA THR A 51 -4.38 14.33 6.49
C THR A 51 -3.73 13.36 5.50
N LEU A 52 -3.02 13.85 4.47
CA LEU A 52 -2.37 13.05 3.44
C LEU A 52 -0.85 13.10 3.59
N THR A 53 -0.22 11.95 3.35
CA THR A 53 1.23 11.81 3.23
C THR A 53 1.59 11.60 1.77
N LEU A 54 2.54 12.38 1.26
CA LEU A 54 3.17 12.13 -0.03
C LEU A 54 4.20 11.02 0.12
N CYS A 55 4.15 10.04 -0.78
CA CYS A 55 5.11 8.94 -0.82
C CYS A 55 5.80 8.85 -2.18
N SER A 56 7.11 8.65 -2.17
CA SER A 56 7.93 8.39 -3.35
C SER A 56 8.87 7.20 -3.12
N CYS A 57 9.28 6.55 -4.20
CA CYS A 57 10.20 5.42 -4.18
C CYS A 57 11.62 5.85 -4.55
N ARG A 58 12.61 5.48 -3.73
CA ARG A 58 14.04 5.71 -3.99
C ARG A 58 14.68 4.57 -4.77
N HIS A 59 14.20 3.35 -4.55
CA HIS A 59 14.78 2.14 -5.14
C HIS A 59 13.68 1.25 -5.76
N PRO A 60 13.16 1.58 -6.95
CA PRO A 60 12.02 0.90 -7.56
C PRO A 60 12.15 -0.62 -7.65
N ALA A 61 13.27 -1.12 -8.17
CA ALA A 61 13.48 -2.56 -8.36
C ALA A 61 13.56 -3.33 -7.02
N LEU A 62 14.23 -2.77 -6.01
CA LEU A 62 14.32 -3.38 -4.69
C LEU A 62 12.98 -3.35 -3.96
N PHE A 63 12.27 -2.23 -4.07
CA PHE A 63 10.93 -2.08 -3.53
C PHE A 63 9.95 -3.07 -4.17
N GLU A 64 9.92 -3.17 -5.50
CA GLU A 64 9.05 -4.10 -6.22
C GLU A 64 9.29 -5.54 -5.80
N PHE A 65 10.55 -5.97 -5.82
CA PHE A 65 10.94 -7.31 -5.42
C PHE A 65 10.50 -7.60 -3.97
N TYR A 66 10.84 -6.70 -3.04
CA TYR A 66 10.53 -6.92 -1.64
C TYR A 66 9.02 -6.86 -1.36
N PHE A 67 8.30 -5.94 -2.00
CA PHE A 67 6.85 -5.80 -1.86
C PHE A 67 6.13 -7.07 -2.31
N TYR A 68 6.34 -7.53 -3.54
CA TYR A 68 5.58 -8.64 -4.11
C TYR A 68 6.03 -10.01 -3.61
N TYR A 69 7.34 -10.22 -3.41
CA TYR A 69 7.86 -11.55 -3.12
C TYR A 69 8.11 -11.83 -1.63
N ARG A 70 8.12 -10.79 -0.79
CA ARG A 70 8.41 -10.96 0.64
C ARG A 70 7.34 -10.37 1.55
N TRP A 71 7.00 -9.11 1.37
CA TRP A 71 6.07 -8.44 2.26
C TRP A 71 4.63 -8.87 2.01
N LEU A 72 4.12 -8.76 0.78
CA LEU A 72 2.72 -8.99 0.47
C LEU A 72 2.23 -10.39 0.88
N PRO A 73 2.93 -11.50 0.57
CA PRO A 73 2.47 -12.84 0.95
C PRO A 73 2.31 -13.02 2.47
N GLY A 74 3.18 -12.41 3.28
CA GLY A 74 3.11 -12.47 4.74
C GLY A 74 2.08 -11.52 5.36
N ASN A 75 1.61 -10.53 4.61
CA ASN A 75 0.78 -9.43 5.11
C ASN A 75 -0.64 -9.43 4.51
N LEU A 76 -1.05 -10.49 3.81
CA LEU A 76 -2.40 -10.60 3.22
C LEU A 76 -3.54 -10.41 4.23
N HIS A 77 -3.32 -10.78 5.49
CA HIS A 77 -4.29 -10.65 6.57
C HIS A 77 -4.62 -9.19 6.94
N HIS A 78 -3.79 -8.22 6.54
CA HIS A 78 -4.07 -6.79 6.73
C HIS A 78 -5.19 -6.28 5.81
N PHE A 79 -5.50 -7.01 4.75
CA PHE A 79 -6.48 -6.61 3.75
C PHE A 79 -7.78 -7.38 3.97
N LYS A 80 -8.90 -6.65 3.91
CA LYS A 80 -10.17 -7.34 3.69
C LYS A 80 -10.12 -7.89 2.27
N LEU A 81 -10.14 -9.22 2.14
CA LEU A 81 -10.64 -9.83 0.93
C LEU A 81 -12.05 -9.27 0.72
N PRO A 82 -12.41 -8.80 -0.49
CA PRO A 82 -13.82 -8.53 -0.76
C PRO A 82 -14.53 -9.81 -0.34
N HIS A 83 -15.41 -9.70 0.66
CA HIS A 83 -16.31 -10.80 0.97
C HIS A 83 -16.98 -11.07 -0.35
N GLY A 84 -16.66 -12.23 -0.96
CA GLY A 84 -17.51 -12.80 -1.98
C GLY A 84 -18.91 -12.67 -1.40
N GLU A 85 -19.78 -12.02 -2.17
CA GLU A 85 -21.20 -12.04 -1.91
C GLU A 85 -21.54 -13.44 -1.44
N ARG A 86 -22.17 -13.55 -0.27
CA ARG A 86 -22.72 -14.81 0.16
C ARG A 86 -23.59 -15.29 -0.98
N THR A 87 -23.13 -16.26 -1.76
CA THR A 87 -24.02 -17.17 -2.46
C THR A 87 -24.55 -18.10 -1.37
N HIS A 88 -25.42 -17.54 -0.54
CA HIS A 88 -26.60 -18.27 -0.13
C HIS A 88 -27.45 -18.44 -1.39
N GLU A 89 -28.13 -19.58 -1.48
CA GLU A 89 -28.91 -20.08 -2.62
C GLU A 89 -28.01 -20.77 -3.68
N LEU A 90 -28.09 -22.08 -3.93
CA LEU A 90 -29.28 -22.92 -4.09
C LEU A 90 -29.00 -24.41 -3.78
N ILE A 91 -29.91 -24.99 -2.98
CA ILE A 91 -30.37 -26.40 -2.89
C ILE A 91 -29.34 -27.44 -2.41
#